data_AF-A0A8R7PPA5-F1
#
_entry.id   AF-A0A8R7PPA5-F1
#
_cell.length_a   1.000
_cell.length_b   1.000
_cell.length_c   1.000
_cell.angle_alpha   90.00
_cell.angle_beta   90.00
_cell.angle_gamma   90.00
#
_symmetry.space_group_name_H-M   'P 1'
#
loop_
_entity.id
_entity.type
_entity.pdbx_description
1 polymer ?
#
loop_
_entity_poly.entity_id
_entity_poly.type
_entity_poly.pdbx_seq_one_letter_code
_entity_poly.pdbx_strand_id
1 'polypeptide(L)'
;MASRTPVADGNGYFLAEFDVAEKADYYKGDPAKACFVRLLASPDRKCDDLTNVNYGIEGAPLRHEGKRWSGKGHENVVYAAGPLSFKPDTCAPRGHY
;
A
#
# COMPACT_ATOMS: atom_id res chain seq x y z
N MET A 1 14.98 7.87 5.81
CA MET A 1 13.84 7.40 4.99
C MET A 1 12.73 7.06 5.97
N ALA A 2 11.63 7.83 5.96
CA ALA A 2 10.53 7.61 6.91
C ALA A 2 9.68 6.43 6.44
N SER A 3 9.42 5.47 7.31
CA SER A 3 8.44 4.40 7.08
C SER A 3 7.18 4.67 7.90
N ARG A 4 6.04 4.24 7.38
CA ARG A 4 4.74 4.34 8.04
C ARG A 4 4.09 2.96 8.03
N THR A 5 3.41 2.59 9.11
CA THR A 5 2.83 1.26 9.29
C THR A 5 1.33 1.35 9.55
N PRO A 6 0.53 1.77 8.55
CA PRO A 6 -0.92 1.84 8.73
C PRO A 6 -1.50 0.44 8.89
N VAL A 7 -2.58 0.33 9.66
CA VAL A 7 -3.34 -0.92 9.82
C VAL A 7 -4.56 -0.85 8.91
N ALA A 8 -4.85 -1.94 8.22
CA ALA A 8 -6.04 -2.04 7.39
C ALA A 8 -7.31 -2.08 8.26
N ASP A 9 -8.37 -1.44 7.79
CA ASP A 9 -9.69 -1.48 8.42
C ASP A 9 -10.41 -2.83 8.17
N GLY A 10 -11.63 -2.96 8.68
CA GLY A 10 -12.44 -4.18 8.50
C GLY A 10 -12.82 -4.49 7.04
N ASN A 11 -12.61 -3.56 6.11
CA ASN A 11 -12.82 -3.74 4.67
C ASN A 11 -11.50 -4.02 3.93
N GLY A 12 -10.36 -4.05 4.63
CA GLY A 12 -9.04 -4.28 4.06
C GLY A 12 -8.37 -3.03 3.47
N TYR A 13 -8.88 -1.82 3.74
CA TYR A 13 -8.25 -0.57 3.30
C TYR A 13 -7.33 -0.01 4.37
N PHE A 14 -6.16 0.48 3.96
CA PHE A 14 -5.25 1.23 4.83
C PHE A 14 -5.00 2.62 4.23
N LEU A 15 -4.75 3.59 5.11
CA LEU A 15 -4.40 4.96 4.73
C LEU A 15 -3.17 5.41 5.51
N ALA A 16 -2.18 5.96 4.81
CA ALA A 16 -1.02 6.60 5.41
C ALA A 16 -0.85 7.98 4.81
N GLU A 17 -0.82 9.00 5.67
CA GLU A 17 -0.61 10.38 5.26
C GLU A 17 0.89 10.66 5.14
N PHE A 18 1.30 11.35 4.07
CA PHE A 18 2.70 11.73 3.85
C PHE A 18 3.14 12.97 4.62
N ASP A 19 2.22 13.56 5.41
CA ASP A 19 2.30 14.91 5.99
C ASP A 19 2.46 15.99 4.90
N VAL A 20 2.59 17.25 5.31
CA VAL A 20 2.92 18.34 4.40
C VAL A 20 4.41 18.27 4.08
N ALA A 21 4.74 17.97 2.83
CA ALA A 21 6.12 17.87 2.35
C ALA A 21 6.29 18.61 1.02
N GLU A 22 7.48 19.16 0.79
CA GLU A 22 7.82 19.75 -0.50
C GLU A 22 8.00 18.63 -1.53
N LYS A 23 7.48 18.83 -2.75
CA LYS A 23 7.62 17.81 -3.81
C LYS A 23 9.09 17.46 -4.05
N ALA A 24 9.97 18.45 -3.97
CA ALA A 24 11.41 18.30 -4.17
C ALA A 24 12.08 17.32 -3.18
N ASP A 25 11.46 17.04 -2.04
CA ASP A 25 11.99 16.08 -1.06
C ASP A 25 11.87 14.62 -1.54
N TYR A 26 11.01 14.37 -2.54
CA TYR A 26 10.82 13.06 -3.14
C TYR A 26 11.72 12.85 -4.36
N TYR A 27 12.07 11.59 -4.62
CA TYR A 27 12.85 11.21 -5.80
C TYR A 27 12.20 11.74 -7.08
N LYS A 28 12.92 12.62 -7.78
CA LYS A 28 12.45 13.32 -9.00
C LYS A 28 11.15 14.11 -8.80
N GLY A 29 10.88 14.60 -7.60
CA GLY A 29 9.69 15.40 -7.34
C GLY A 29 8.40 14.59 -7.19
N ASP A 30 8.49 13.25 -7.10
CA ASP A 30 7.33 12.36 -7.23
C ASP A 30 7.32 11.25 -6.17
N PRO A 31 6.42 11.34 -5.17
CA PRO A 31 6.20 10.29 -4.19
C PRO A 31 5.98 8.90 -4.80
N ALA A 32 5.35 8.81 -5.99
CA ALA A 32 5.10 7.52 -6.63
C ALA A 32 6.39 6.81 -7.07
N LYS A 33 7.47 7.56 -7.29
CA LYS A 33 8.79 7.02 -7.66
C LYS A 33 9.70 6.82 -6.45
N ALA A 34 9.36 7.40 -5.31
CA ALA A 34 10.17 7.38 -4.10
C ALA A 34 9.71 6.32 -3.09
N CYS A 35 8.43 5.94 -3.14
CA CYS A 35 7.78 5.14 -2.11
C CYS A 35 7.13 3.88 -2.67
N PHE A 36 7.00 2.87 -1.82
CA PHE A 36 6.38 1.58 -2.11
C PHE A 36 5.69 1.05 -0.84
N VAL A 37 4.77 0.10 -1.03
CA VAL A 37 4.05 -0.56 0.08
C VAL A 37 4.49 -2.02 0.19
N ARG A 38 4.67 -2.51 1.42
CA ARG A 38 4.96 -3.93 1.69
C ARG A 38 4.00 -4.48 2.73
N LEU A 39 3.74 -5.77 2.64
CA LEU A 39 3.07 -6.51 3.71
C LEU A 39 3.99 -6.61 4.92
N LEU A 40 3.40 -6.45 6.10
CA LEU A 40 4.13 -6.54 7.38
C LEU A 40 3.62 -7.71 8.22
N ALA A 41 2.33 -7.73 8.53
CA ALA A 41 1.72 -8.77 9.35
C ALA A 41 0.21 -8.88 9.07
N SER A 42 -0.33 -10.07 9.28
CA SER A 42 -1.76 -10.35 9.26
C SER A 42 -2.27 -10.59 10.68
N PRO A 43 -3.48 -10.11 11.03
CA PRO A 43 -4.12 -10.45 12.30
C PRO A 43 -4.66 -11.90 12.31
N ASP A 44 -4.79 -12.54 11.14
CA ASP A 44 -5.26 -13.92 11.03
C ASP A 44 -4.09 -14.90 10.89
N ARG A 45 -3.84 -15.68 11.95
CA ARG A 45 -2.79 -16.70 11.98
C ARG A 45 -2.99 -17.83 10.96
N LYS A 46 -4.19 -18.00 10.42
CA LYS A 46 -4.44 -18.97 9.34
C LYS A 46 -4.18 -18.35 7.96
N CYS A 47 -3.87 -17.06 7.89
CA CYS A 47 -3.66 -16.29 6.67
C CYS A 47 -2.61 -15.19 6.89
N ASP A 48 -1.42 -15.58 7.34
CA ASP A 48 -0.30 -14.68 7.67
C ASP A 48 0.97 -14.90 6.84
N ASP A 49 0.98 -15.91 5.95
CA ASP A 49 2.11 -16.14 5.04
C ASP A 49 2.25 -14.96 4.06
N LEU A 50 3.40 -14.30 4.06
CA LEU A 50 3.71 -13.23 3.11
C LEU A 50 3.69 -13.74 1.67
N THR A 51 3.12 -12.95 0.76
CA THR A 51 3.16 -13.25 -0.68
C THR A 51 3.69 -12.06 -1.47
N ASN A 52 4.29 -12.35 -2.63
CA ASN A 52 4.69 -11.32 -3.57
C ASN A 52 3.58 -10.97 -4.59
N VAL A 53 2.31 -11.27 -4.29
CA VAL A 53 1.18 -10.80 -5.10
C VAL A 53 1.22 -9.28 -5.14
N ASN A 54 1.20 -8.71 -6.35
CA ASN A 54 1.36 -7.27 -6.60
C ASN A 54 2.58 -6.67 -5.90
N TYR A 55 3.69 -7.41 -5.84
CA TYR A 55 4.94 -6.98 -5.21
C TYR A 55 4.82 -6.76 -3.69
N GLY A 56 3.96 -7.50 -3.00
CA GLY A 56 3.78 -7.36 -1.54
C GLY A 56 5.04 -7.57 -0.68
N ILE A 57 6.03 -8.32 -1.18
CA ILE A 57 7.33 -8.52 -0.52
C ILE A 57 8.36 -7.51 -1.05
N GLU A 58 8.46 -7.39 -2.37
CA GLU A 58 9.49 -6.55 -3.02
C GLU A 58 9.21 -5.04 -2.88
N GLY A 59 7.94 -4.66 -2.77
CA GLY A 59 7.47 -3.28 -2.70
C GLY A 59 6.49 -2.97 -3.83
N ALA A 60 5.20 -2.90 -3.50
CA ALA A 60 4.16 -2.47 -4.41
C ALA A 60 4.33 -1.00 -4.78
N PRO A 61 4.47 -0.66 -6.06
CA PRO A 61 4.61 0.72 -6.49
C PRO A 61 3.31 1.49 -6.22
N LEU A 62 3.48 2.76 -5.88
CA LEU A 62 2.38 3.69 -5.81
C LEU A 62 2.02 4.17 -7.22
N ARG A 63 0.72 4.37 -7.44
CA ARG A 63 0.16 4.87 -8.71
C ARG A 63 -0.79 6.04 -8.45
N HIS A 64 -0.82 6.96 -9.39
CA HIS A 64 -1.80 8.05 -9.40
C HIS A 64 -3.17 7.51 -9.80
N GLU A 65 -4.19 7.84 -9.01
CA GLU A 65 -5.60 7.51 -9.31
C GLU A 65 -6.37 8.75 -9.81
N GLY A 66 -5.67 9.83 -10.16
CA GLY A 66 -6.29 11.10 -10.59
C GLY A 66 -7.00 11.90 -9.48
N LYS A 67 -6.95 11.40 -8.23
CA LYS A 67 -7.58 12.03 -7.07
C LYS A 67 -6.69 13.11 -6.47
N ARG A 68 -7.00 14.37 -6.78
CA ARG A 68 -6.25 15.56 -6.32
C ARG A 68 -7.21 16.69 -5.97
N TRP A 69 -6.91 17.46 -4.93
CA TRP A 69 -7.67 18.66 -4.59
C TRP A 69 -6.82 19.68 -3.84
N SER A 70 -7.11 20.96 -4.04
CA SER A 70 -6.47 22.05 -3.31
C SER A 70 -7.19 22.27 -1.98
N GLY A 71 -6.43 22.42 -0.89
CA GLY A 71 -7.00 22.69 0.43
C GLY A 71 -5.96 23.28 1.38
N LYS A 72 -6.35 24.31 2.13
CA LYS A 72 -5.51 24.96 3.16
C LYS A 72 -4.12 25.41 2.66
N GLY A 73 -4.04 25.89 1.41
CA GLY A 73 -2.77 26.34 0.81
C GLY A 73 -1.86 25.23 0.27
N HIS A 74 -2.30 23.96 0.33
CA HIS A 74 -1.55 22.82 -0.18
C HIS A 74 -2.35 22.05 -1.22
N GLU A 75 -1.63 21.33 -2.08
CA GLU A 75 -2.21 20.37 -3.01
C GLU A 75 -2.22 18.98 -2.35
N ASN A 76 -3.41 18.41 -2.21
CA ASN A 76 -3.58 17.05 -1.71
C ASN A 76 -3.60 16.09 -2.90
N VAL A 77 -2.83 15.03 -2.83
CA VAL A 77 -2.72 14.00 -3.87
C VAL A 77 -2.86 12.63 -3.23
N VAL A 78 -3.75 11.82 -3.76
CA VAL A 78 -3.93 10.44 -3.32
C VAL A 78 -3.26 9.49 -4.30
N TYR A 79 -2.45 8.60 -3.74
CA TYR A 79 -1.80 7.50 -4.44
C TYR A 79 -2.40 6.19 -3.94
N ALA A 80 -2.46 5.19 -4.82
CA ALA A 80 -2.90 3.84 -4.45
C ALA A 80 -1.79 2.83 -4.75
N ALA A 81 -1.75 1.74 -3.98
CA ALA A 81 -1.01 0.54 -4.36
C ALA A 81 -1.96 -0.46 -5.06
N GLY A 82 -1.41 -1.48 -5.69
CA GLY A 82 -2.20 -2.69 -6.00
C GLY A 82 -2.68 -3.37 -4.71
N PRO A 83 -3.80 -4.14 -4.73
CA PRO A 83 -4.21 -4.91 -3.57
C PRO A 83 -3.12 -5.92 -3.20
N LEU A 84 -2.79 -6.01 -1.92
CA LEU A 84 -1.82 -6.95 -1.39
C LEU A 84 -2.55 -8.16 -0.80
N SER A 85 -1.85 -9.28 -0.59
CA SER A 85 -2.49 -10.49 -0.08
C SER A 85 -1.52 -11.34 0.74
N PHE A 86 -1.99 -11.82 1.88
CA PHE A 86 -1.38 -12.95 2.57
C PHE A 86 -1.91 -14.26 1.97
N LYS A 87 -1.16 -15.34 2.14
CA LYS A 87 -1.58 -16.68 1.74
C LYS A 87 -2.13 -17.41 2.98
N PRO A 88 -3.21 -18.18 2.85
CA PRO A 88 -3.63 -19.07 3.92
C PRO A 88 -2.64 -20.21 4.17
N ASP A 89 -2.65 -20.75 5.39
CA ASP A 89 -1.89 -21.95 5.77
C ASP A 89 -2.31 -23.17 4.94
N THR A 90 -3.59 -23.22 4.57
CA THR A 90 -4.23 -24.32 3.86
C THR A 90 -4.92 -23.77 2.61
N CYS A 91 -4.44 -24.18 1.44
CA CYS A 91 -5.14 -23.94 0.19
C CYS A 91 -6.27 -24.96 0.05
N ALA A 92 -7.53 -24.50 0.02
CA ALA A 92 -8.63 -25.39 -0.35
C ALA A 92 -8.36 -25.95 -1.76
N PRO A 93 -8.49 -27.28 -1.97
CA PRO A 93 -8.34 -27.85 -3.29
C PRO A 93 -9.35 -27.18 -4.22
N ARG A 94 -8.88 -26.70 -5.38
CA ARG A 94 -9.78 -26.22 -6.43
C ARG A 94 -10.60 -27.43 -6.86
N GLY A 95 -11.86 -27.49 -6.46
CA GLY A 95 -12.79 -28.49 -6.96
C GLY A 95 -12.90 -28.30 -8.47
N HIS A 96 -12.16 -29.11 -9.23
CA HIS A 96 -12.44 -29.32 -10.64
C HIS A 96 -13.61 -30.31 -10.68
N TYR A 97 -14.82 -29.80 -10.87
CA TYR A 97 -15.98 -30.58 -11.29
C TYR A 97 -16.04 -30.67 -12.80
#